data_AF-A0A0S9K9K9-F1
#
_entry.id   AF-A0A0S9K9K9-F1
#
_cell.length_a   1.000
_cell.length_b   1.000
_cell.length_c   1.000
_cell.angle_alpha   90.00
_cell.angle_beta   90.00
_cell.angle_gamma   90.00
#
_symmetry.space_group_name_H-M   'P 1'
#
loop_
_entity.id
_entity.type
_entity.pdbx_description
1 polymer ?
#
loop_
_entity_poly.entity_id
_entity_poly.type
_entity_poly.pdbx_seq_one_letter_code
_entity_poly.pdbx_strand_id
1 'polypeptide(L)'
;MAAKWIETLTGSLEQKKQYKQDKARIDGLPEPYGTAAKAMHRYLMYAGGVVDGETLITMFTDLADLWERAAVDGTPVRDIVGDDPAEFAETFAAAYSGKQWIEKERARLNKAIDDAEGDALK
;
A
#
# COMPACT_ATOMS: atom_id res chain seq x y z
N MET A 1 -28.34 -1.69 13.43
CA MET A 1 -27.75 -0.48 12.80
C MET A 1 -26.72 0.26 13.68
N ALA A 2 -26.27 -0.30 14.81
CA ALA A 2 -25.21 0.28 15.64
C ALA A 2 -23.76 -0.11 15.23
N ALA A 3 -23.55 -0.81 14.11
CA ALA A 3 -22.27 -1.48 13.81
C ALA A 3 -21.31 -0.70 12.89
N LYS A 4 -21.83 -0.01 11.86
CA LYS A 4 -20.99 0.56 10.79
C LYS A 4 -20.06 1.70 11.26
N TRP A 5 -20.50 2.49 12.24
CA TRP A 5 -19.70 3.60 12.79
C TRP A 5 -18.58 3.11 13.72
N ILE A 6 -18.83 2.02 14.47
CA ILE A 6 -17.82 1.36 15.30
C ILE A 6 -16.76 0.77 14.38
N GLU A 7 -17.14 -0.02 13.39
CA GLU A 7 -16.23 -0.64 12.41
C GLU A 7 -15.40 0.42 11.65
N THR A 8 -16.00 1.55 11.26
CA THR A 8 -15.27 2.65 10.59
C THR A 8 -14.20 3.27 11.50
N LEU A 9 -14.48 3.38 12.81
CA LEU A 9 -13.54 3.94 13.79
C LEU A 9 -12.51 2.90 14.26
N THR A 10 -12.95 1.70 14.61
CA THR A 10 -12.10 0.63 15.11
C THR A 10 -11.20 0.06 14.03
N GLY A 11 -11.70 -0.10 12.80
CA GLY A 11 -10.87 -0.47 11.64
C GLY A 11 -9.74 0.54 11.41
N SER A 12 -10.03 1.85 11.44
CA SER A 12 -8.97 2.87 11.32
C SER A 12 -7.96 2.83 12.47
N LEU A 13 -8.38 2.50 13.69
CA LEU A 13 -7.48 2.40 14.84
C LEU A 13 -6.60 1.16 14.77
N GLU A 14 -7.16 0.02 14.40
CA GLU A 14 -6.42 -1.23 14.19
C GLU A 14 -5.43 -1.08 13.03
N GLN A 15 -5.86 -0.51 11.90
CA GLN A 15 -4.99 -0.17 10.78
C GLN A 15 -3.83 0.75 11.20
N LYS A 16 -4.09 1.80 11.99
CA LYS A 16 -3.04 2.68 12.53
C LYS A 16 -2.09 1.95 13.47
N LYS A 17 -2.60 1.03 14.29
CA LYS A 17 -1.78 0.22 15.19
C LYS A 17 -0.87 -0.71 14.38
N GLN A 18 -1.43 -1.41 13.40
CA GLN A 18 -0.69 -2.32 12.53
C GLN A 18 0.39 -1.57 11.74
N TYR A 19 0.04 -0.43 11.12
CA TYR A 19 1.00 0.43 10.44
C TYR A 19 2.17 0.85 11.33
N LYS A 20 1.92 1.22 12.59
CA LYS A 20 2.98 1.57 13.53
C LYS A 20 3.88 0.38 13.86
N GLN A 21 3.31 -0.82 13.99
CA GLN A 21 4.06 -2.04 14.25
C GLN A 21 4.95 -2.39 13.05
N ASP A 22 4.41 -2.40 11.84
CA ASP A 22 5.17 -2.69 10.62
C ASP A 22 6.22 -1.63 10.31
N LYS A 23 5.94 -0.37 10.64
CA LYS A 23 6.95 0.69 10.54
C LYS A 23 8.10 0.47 11.51
N ALA A 24 7.81 0.09 12.75
CA ALA A 24 8.84 -0.20 13.75
C ALA A 24 9.70 -1.41 13.34
N ARG A 25 9.08 -2.43 12.73
CA ARG A 25 9.76 -3.59 12.14
C ARG A 25 10.76 -3.16 11.07
N ILE A 26 10.32 -2.37 10.09
CA ILE A 26 11.19 -1.81 9.04
C ILE A 26 12.31 -0.93 9.62
N ASP A 27 11.99 -0.10 10.62
CA ASP A 27 12.96 0.78 11.27
C ASP A 27 14.03 0.00 12.07
N GLY A 28 13.71 -1.21 12.52
CA GLY A 28 14.62 -2.11 13.25
C GLY A 28 15.48 -3.03 12.39
N LEU A 29 15.29 -3.03 11.06
CA LEU A 29 16.08 -3.86 10.16
C LEU A 29 17.56 -3.41 10.12
N PRO A 30 18.52 -4.36 10.04
CA PRO A 30 19.91 -4.03 9.82
C PRO A 30 20.13 -3.45 8.42
N GLU A 31 21.21 -2.70 8.24
CA GLU A 31 21.66 -2.31 6.90
C GLU A 31 22.20 -3.53 6.14
N PRO A 32 22.01 -3.60 4.80
CA PRO A 32 21.38 -2.60 3.92
C PRO A 32 19.84 -2.67 3.82
N TYR A 33 19.20 -3.65 4.49
CA TYR A 33 17.78 -3.96 4.34
C TYR A 33 16.87 -2.82 4.81
N GLY A 34 17.21 -2.17 5.92
CA GLY A 34 16.44 -1.03 6.44
C GLY A 34 16.36 0.14 5.43
N THR A 35 17.47 0.46 4.77
CA THR A 35 17.49 1.49 3.72
C THR A 35 16.64 1.08 2.51
N ALA A 36 16.77 -0.17 2.05
CA ALA A 36 16.03 -0.68 0.89
C ALA A 36 14.51 -0.70 1.16
N ALA A 37 14.09 -1.21 2.31
CA ALA A 37 12.69 -1.25 2.74
C ALA A 37 12.06 0.15 2.81
N LYS A 38 12.78 1.13 3.39
CA LYS A 38 12.31 2.54 3.46
C LYS A 38 12.20 3.17 2.08
N ALA A 39 13.14 2.90 1.18
CA ALA A 39 13.11 3.41 -0.19
C ALA A 39 11.93 2.83 -0.98
N MET A 40 11.70 1.52 -0.88
CA MET A 40 10.55 0.85 -1.49
C MET A 40 9.23 1.38 -0.93
N HIS A 41 9.08 1.47 0.39
CA HIS A 41 7.87 2.01 1.01
C HIS A 41 7.56 3.43 0.50
N ARG A 42 8.58 4.30 0.45
CA ARG A 42 8.42 5.65 -0.10
C ARG A 42 7.95 5.60 -1.56
N TYR A 43 8.56 4.77 -2.40
CA TYR A 43 8.18 4.64 -3.80
C TYR A 43 6.73 4.16 -3.96
N LEU A 44 6.33 3.11 -3.23
CA LEU A 44 4.96 2.57 -3.25
C LEU A 44 3.92 3.61 -2.82
N MET A 45 4.24 4.46 -1.84
CA MET A 45 3.34 5.55 -1.41
C MET A 45 3.16 6.64 -2.48
N TYR A 46 4.11 6.80 -3.40
CA TYR A 46 3.97 7.71 -4.54
C TYR A 46 3.34 7.04 -5.77
N ALA A 47 3.72 5.80 -6.06
CA ALA A 47 3.31 5.08 -7.26
C ALA A 47 1.94 4.38 -7.12
N GLY A 48 1.56 3.94 -5.93
CA GLY A 48 0.45 3.00 -5.71
C GLY A 48 -0.97 3.52 -5.92
N GLY A 49 -1.16 4.80 -6.23
CA GLY A 49 -2.50 5.40 -6.36
C GLY A 49 -3.34 5.24 -5.07
N VAL A 50 -4.63 5.60 -5.13
CA VAL A 50 -5.50 5.55 -3.95
C VAL A 50 -6.06 4.14 -3.75
N VAL A 51 -5.28 3.22 -3.17
CA VAL A 51 -5.81 1.98 -2.57
C VAL A 51 -6.66 2.28 -1.32
N ASP A 52 -7.61 1.41 -0.96
CA ASP A 52 -8.29 1.53 0.32
C ASP A 52 -7.34 1.23 1.49
N GLY A 53 -7.72 1.65 2.69
CA GLY A 53 -6.84 1.57 3.86
C GLY A 53 -6.49 0.14 4.27
N GLU A 54 -7.36 -0.84 4.04
CA GLU A 54 -7.09 -2.24 4.40
C GLU A 54 -6.04 -2.83 3.46
N THR A 55 -6.23 -2.66 2.16
CA THR A 55 -5.26 -3.09 1.14
C THR A 55 -3.89 -2.46 1.35
N LEU A 56 -3.83 -1.17 1.71
CA LEU A 56 -2.57 -0.48 2.01
C LEU A 56 -1.85 -1.08 3.21
N ILE A 57 -2.60 -1.41 4.28
CA ILE A 57 -2.01 -2.04 5.47
C ILE A 57 -1.48 -3.43 5.13
N THR A 58 -2.26 -4.27 4.43
CA THR A 58 -1.80 -5.61 4.02
C THR A 58 -0.53 -5.52 3.18
N MET A 59 -0.49 -4.64 2.17
CA MET A 59 0.69 -4.43 1.34
C MET A 59 1.90 -3.99 2.18
N PHE A 60 1.70 -3.14 3.18
CA PHE A 60 2.78 -2.66 4.05
C PHE A 60 3.28 -3.74 5.01
N THR A 61 2.39 -4.58 5.54
CA THR A 61 2.76 -5.75 6.35
C THR A 61 3.59 -6.73 5.52
N ASP A 62 3.16 -7.06 4.31
CA ASP A 62 3.88 -7.99 3.44
C ASP A 62 5.24 -7.43 2.99
N LEU A 63 5.36 -6.10 2.85
CA LEU A 63 6.64 -5.44 2.63
C LEU A 63 7.59 -5.62 3.82
N ALA A 64 7.10 -5.46 5.05
CA ALA A 64 7.90 -5.70 6.25
C ALA A 64 8.34 -7.18 6.35
N ASP A 65 7.43 -8.11 6.09
CA ASP A 65 7.70 -9.56 6.09
C ASP A 65 8.79 -9.94 5.07
N LEU A 66 8.72 -9.40 3.86
CA LEU A 66 9.71 -9.60 2.80
C LEU A 66 11.12 -9.24 3.28
N TRP A 67 11.27 -8.04 3.85
CA TRP A 67 12.57 -7.50 4.22
C TRP A 67 13.13 -8.11 5.52
N GLU A 68 12.28 -8.49 6.46
CA GLU A 68 12.71 -9.26 7.64
C GLU A 68 13.25 -10.63 7.23
N ARG A 69 12.54 -11.35 6.36
CA ARG A 69 12.98 -12.65 5.87
C ARG A 69 14.31 -12.53 5.11
N ALA A 70 14.42 -11.55 4.23
CA ALA A 70 15.67 -11.26 3.52
C ALA A 70 16.84 -11.01 4.47
N ALA A 71 16.62 -10.26 5.55
CA ALA A 71 17.64 -9.99 6.55
C ALA A 71 18.04 -11.24 7.35
N VAL A 72 17.07 -12.09 7.71
CA VAL A 72 17.32 -13.38 8.39
C VAL A 72 18.12 -14.32 7.50
N ASP A 73 17.76 -14.40 6.21
CA ASP A 73 18.39 -15.31 5.24
C ASP A 73 19.72 -14.76 4.71
N GLY A 74 20.06 -13.50 5.00
CA GLY A 74 21.27 -12.85 4.49
C GLY A 74 21.24 -12.63 2.98
N THR A 75 20.04 -12.50 2.39
CA THR A 75 19.86 -12.40 0.94
C THR A 75 20.36 -11.06 0.43
N PRO A 76 21.28 -10.99 -0.54
CA PRO A 76 21.71 -9.72 -1.13
C PRO A 76 20.51 -8.91 -1.65
N VAL A 77 20.51 -7.60 -1.40
CA VAL A 77 19.40 -6.69 -1.82
C VAL A 77 19.08 -6.84 -3.31
N ARG A 78 20.10 -7.01 -4.15
CA ARG A 78 19.95 -7.16 -5.61
C ARG A 78 19.36 -8.49 -6.04
N ASP A 79 19.47 -9.52 -5.23
CA ASP A 79 18.81 -10.80 -5.50
C ASP A 79 17.30 -10.73 -5.20
N ILE A 80 16.86 -9.72 -4.44
CA ILE A 80 15.45 -9.47 -4.11
C ILE A 80 14.81 -8.56 -5.15
N VAL A 81 15.41 -7.38 -5.37
CA VAL A 81 14.80 -6.32 -6.19
C VAL A 81 15.24 -6.35 -7.65
N GLY A 82 16.21 -7.21 -8.00
CA GLY A 82 16.78 -7.28 -9.34
C GLY A 82 17.59 -6.05 -9.75
N ASP A 83 17.82 -5.95 -11.06
CA ASP A 83 18.55 -4.85 -11.69
C ASP A 83 17.72 -3.56 -11.73
N ASP A 84 16.39 -3.70 -11.88
CA ASP A 84 15.40 -2.61 -11.85
C ASP A 84 14.50 -2.69 -10.59
N PRO A 85 14.85 -1.96 -9.52
CA PRO A 85 14.04 -1.91 -8.30
C PRO A 85 12.66 -1.27 -8.48
N ALA A 86 12.48 -0.42 -9.50
CA ALA A 86 11.19 0.21 -9.77
C ALA A 86 10.23 -0.82 -10.39
N GLU A 87 10.69 -1.60 -11.38
CA GLU A 87 9.92 -2.71 -11.95
C GLU A 87 9.50 -3.72 -10.88
N PHE A 88 10.41 -4.07 -9.95
CA PHE A 88 10.08 -4.92 -8.81
C PHE A 88 8.98 -4.30 -7.93
N ALA A 89 9.12 -3.00 -7.57
CA ALA A 89 8.14 -2.32 -6.74
C ALA A 89 6.77 -2.21 -7.41
N GLU A 90 6.71 -1.94 -8.71
CA GLU A 90 5.47 -1.92 -9.49
C GLU A 90 4.83 -3.31 -9.58
N THR A 91 5.62 -4.36 -9.80
CA THR A 91 5.15 -5.75 -9.79
C THR A 91 4.63 -6.16 -8.41
N PHE A 92 5.33 -5.77 -7.34
CA PHE A 92 4.88 -5.96 -5.97
C PHE A 92 3.53 -5.26 -5.73
N ALA A 93 3.39 -3.99 -6.14
CA ALA A 93 2.14 -3.24 -6.03
C ALA A 93 1.01 -3.86 -6.87
N ALA A 94 1.33 -4.45 -8.03
CA ALA A 94 0.37 -5.10 -8.92
C ALA A 94 -0.40 -6.24 -8.22
N ALA A 95 0.24 -6.93 -7.26
CA ALA A 95 -0.40 -7.98 -6.47
C ALA A 95 -1.58 -7.47 -5.61
N TYR A 96 -1.58 -6.18 -5.26
CA TYR A 96 -2.59 -5.54 -4.41
C TYR A 96 -3.54 -4.62 -5.21
N SER A 97 -3.19 -4.30 -6.45
CA SER A 97 -3.92 -3.35 -7.29
C SER A 97 -4.76 -3.99 -8.41
N GLY A 98 -4.89 -5.33 -8.42
CA GLY A 98 -5.79 -6.05 -9.32
C GLY A 98 -7.22 -5.47 -9.29
N LYS A 99 -7.72 -5.05 -10.48
CA LYS A 99 -9.04 -4.40 -10.75
C LYS A 99 -9.35 -3.09 -9.99
N GLN A 100 -8.88 -2.87 -8.77
CA GLN A 100 -9.32 -1.78 -7.88
C GLN A 100 -8.93 -0.37 -8.33
N TRP A 101 -7.70 -0.15 -8.83
CA TRP A 101 -7.26 1.19 -9.25
C TRP A 101 -8.11 1.71 -10.42
N ILE A 102 -8.29 0.89 -11.45
CA ILE A 102 -9.05 1.29 -12.63
C ILE A 102 -10.56 1.37 -12.34
N GLU A 103 -11.10 0.53 -11.47
CA GLU A 103 -12.51 0.61 -11.04
C GLU A 103 -12.78 1.89 -10.23
N LYS A 104 -11.85 2.32 -9.38
CA LYS A 104 -11.97 3.56 -8.61
C LYS A 104 -11.90 4.80 -9.49
N GLU A 105 -11.01 4.79 -10.49
CA GLU A 105 -10.94 5.89 -11.46
C GLU A 105 -12.16 5.90 -12.39
N ARG A 106 -12.66 4.72 -12.81
CA ARG A 106 -13.95 4.60 -13.53
C ARG A 106 -15.11 5.16 -12.71
N ALA A 107 -15.18 4.85 -11.41
CA ALA A 107 -16.22 5.37 -10.53
C ALA A 107 -16.11 6.90 -10.36
N ARG A 108 -14.89 7.44 -10.26
CA ARG A 108 -14.66 8.90 -10.21
C ARG A 108 -15.07 9.60 -11.49
N LEU A 109 -14.70 9.05 -12.64
CA LEU A 109 -15.09 9.57 -13.95
C LEU A 109 -16.62 9.56 -14.10
N ASN A 110 -17.26 8.43 -13.82
CA ASN A 110 -18.73 8.32 -13.89
C ASN A 110 -19.40 9.34 -12.97
N LYS A 111 -18.94 9.46 -11.72
CA LYS A 111 -19.46 10.46 -10.79
C LYS A 111 -19.28 11.90 -11.29
N ALA A 112 -18.13 12.23 -11.88
CA ALA A 112 -17.89 13.56 -12.42
C ALA A 112 -18.81 13.87 -13.61
N ILE A 113 -19.12 12.89 -14.46
CA ILE A 113 -20.09 13.02 -15.55
C ILE A 113 -21.51 13.18 -15.00
N ASP A 114 -21.92 12.32 -14.05
CA ASP A 114 -23.24 12.39 -13.41
C ASP A 114 -23.48 13.75 -12.72
N ASP A 115 -22.47 14.26 -11.99
CA ASP A 115 -22.53 15.56 -11.33
C ASP A 115 -22.62 16.71 -12.37
N ALA A 116 -21.91 16.61 -13.50
CA ALA A 116 -21.95 17.61 -14.58
C ALA A 116 -23.29 17.61 -15.33
N GLU A 117 -23.92 16.45 -15.55
CA GLU A 117 -25.27 16.34 -16.14
C GLU A 117 -26.35 16.84 -15.16
N GLY A 118 -26.18 16.57 -13.86
CA GLY A 118 -27.11 17.02 -12.81
C GLY A 118 -27.11 18.53 -12.57
N ASP A 119 -25.97 19.20 -12.74
CA ASP A 119 -25.87 20.66 -12.67
C ASP A 119 -26.33 21.36 -13.96
N ALA A 120 -26.33 20.68 -15.12
CA ALA A 120 -26.87 21.21 -16.37
C ALA A 120 -28.41 21.18 -16.47
N LEU A 121 -29.09 20.51 -15.53
CA LEU A 121 -30.55 20.33 -15.48
C LEU A 121 -31.25 21.18 -14.40
N LYS A 122 -30.54 22.11 -13.76
CA LYS A 122 -31.10 23.15 -12.86
C LYS A 122 -31.06 24.53 -13.53
#